data_AF-A0A2L2SZX7-F1
#
_entry.id   AF-A0A2L2SZX7-F1
#
_cell.length_a   1.000
_cell.length_b   1.000
_cell.length_c   1.000
_cell.angle_alpha   90.00
_cell.angle_beta   90.00
_cell.angle_gamma   90.00
#
_symmetry.space_group_name_H-M   'P 1'
#
loop_
_entity.id
_entity.type
_entity.pdbx_description
1 polymer ?
#
loop_
_entity_poly.entity_id
_entity_poly.type
_entity_poly.pdbx_seq_one_letter_code
_entity_poly.pdbx_strand_id
1 'polypeptide(L)'
;MAGKVQNPPFPLHEKTKNRPDEWKIEQGMSAATLPALDMTGPETVALDIQTFGPLTKDQKAIDAVGDRRKLFKIERKGWKGYVEWENYPDKKAAAYKILTSQTFPPNPEFQLGEIPPTNPVLPGTHWKMWHHALGGELEDVPGDSWNTVLKEKHPDMLHLLQFPYNGEPPKRLVTDKPITPNSLHFVRNHGGIPIIDKEDYSFLLDGLVNKPQSFTLADLQDESRFPRMKKHITMQCSGTRRIEQILRYPGQGDEVPQAPWAEGAIGNAEYEGVSLKKVIKACGGLKDGAKHLEFYGADTYFKDDKAMNYVVSVPWSKVKANEIMLAWNMNGEPLPLIHGYPLRVMCLGYIGARGVKWLYRIKAIELPSRAPVQSQEYLYFPQQVAKHNFKLTDGIQIQEMPVSSAIMSPWTKQVVIHNGLIRCKGWAYSGGGRWPERVEVSADGGFNWYTVPEENLSKKRRWSWRTWTFDLPCDVEGWVEIVVRCWDNSLNTQPPDVRTAWNWGLHVTSSCHRINIFSVNKKHENTKTRMDEMDKRGVPFAPLTVPLSFPAQSWDDYEKYWKEHDPRDAEEN
;
A
#
# COMPACT_ATOMS: atom_id res chain seq x y z
N MET A 1 49.41 26.14 3.50
CA MET A 1 48.54 27.34 3.46
C MET A 1 47.26 26.93 2.73
N ALA A 2 46.18 26.69 3.46
CA ALA A 2 44.87 26.36 2.88
C ALA A 2 44.09 27.67 2.72
N GLY A 3 43.69 27.98 1.48
CA GLY A 3 42.91 29.18 1.16
C GLY A 3 41.51 29.08 1.76
N LYS A 4 41.17 30.03 2.63
CA LYS A 4 39.80 30.25 3.11
C LYS A 4 38.93 30.68 1.94
N VAL A 5 37.93 29.87 1.60
CA VAL A 5 36.81 30.31 0.76
C VAL A 5 36.07 31.40 1.52
N GLN A 6 36.10 32.63 1.01
CA GLN A 6 35.27 33.72 1.50
C GLN A 6 33.81 33.37 1.17
N ASN A 7 32.99 33.15 2.20
CA ASN A 7 31.54 33.18 2.03
C ASN A 7 31.14 34.60 1.58
N PRO A 8 30.22 34.74 0.60
CA PRO A 8 29.78 36.05 0.13
C PRO A 8 29.07 36.85 1.25
N PRO A 9 29.19 38.19 1.25
CA PRO A 9 28.72 39.04 2.34
C PRO A 9 27.28 39.48 2.08
N PHE A 10 26.33 38.57 2.20
CA PHE A 10 24.92 38.95 2.22
C PHE A 10 24.23 38.27 3.39
N PRO A 11 23.95 38.99 4.50
CA PRO A 11 22.99 38.54 5.48
C PRO A 11 21.60 38.71 4.87
N LEU A 12 21.24 37.81 3.96
CA LEU A 12 19.85 37.61 3.56
C LEU A 12 19.26 36.67 4.57
N HIS A 13 18.53 37.22 5.55
CA HIS A 13 17.34 36.65 6.17
C HIS A 13 17.17 37.34 7.53
N GLU A 14 16.36 38.39 7.55
CA GLU A 14 15.43 38.62 8.67
C GLU A 14 14.39 39.71 8.32
N LYS A 15 13.13 39.44 8.72
CA LYS A 15 11.94 40.32 8.76
C LYS A 15 10.99 40.35 7.55
N THR A 16 10.56 39.20 7.05
CA THR A 16 9.23 39.12 6.39
C THR A 16 8.18 38.78 7.44
N LYS A 17 7.01 39.44 7.42
CA LYS A 17 5.84 39.07 8.27
C LYS A 17 5.08 37.85 7.73
N ASN A 18 5.46 37.39 6.54
CA ASN A 18 4.84 36.28 5.84
C ASN A 18 4.94 35.00 6.67
N ARG A 19 3.92 34.15 6.59
CA ARG A 19 4.03 32.82 7.19
C ARG A 19 5.22 32.08 6.55
N PRO A 20 5.97 31.25 7.30
CA PRO A 20 7.17 30.59 6.77
C PRO A 20 6.94 29.74 5.50
N ASP A 21 5.71 29.28 5.27
CA ASP A 21 5.29 28.42 4.15
C ASP A 21 4.33 29.11 3.17
N GLU A 22 4.20 30.45 3.22
CA GLU A 22 3.23 31.22 2.41
C GLU A 22 3.46 30.97 0.93
N TRP A 23 4.71 31.13 0.52
CA TRP A 23 5.14 30.93 -0.85
C TRP A 23 4.83 29.51 -1.34
N LYS A 24 5.06 28.48 -0.51
CA LYS A 24 4.72 27.09 -0.88
C LYS A 24 3.22 26.98 -1.18
N ILE A 25 2.37 27.52 -0.31
CA ILE A 25 0.90 27.46 -0.46
C ILE A 25 0.44 28.24 -1.70
N GLU A 26 0.95 29.45 -1.92
CA GLU A 26 0.62 30.27 -3.09
C GLU A 26 0.99 29.59 -4.42
N GLN A 27 2.06 28.80 -4.43
CA GLN A 27 2.46 27.99 -5.60
C GLN A 27 1.70 26.65 -5.70
N GLY A 28 0.71 26.39 -4.83
CA GLY A 28 -0.04 25.14 -4.79
C GLY A 28 0.77 23.95 -4.26
N MET A 29 1.88 24.20 -3.56
CA MET A 29 2.69 23.18 -2.90
C MET A 29 2.17 22.91 -1.47
N SER A 30 2.36 21.68 -0.99
CA SER A 30 1.97 21.30 0.37
C SER A 30 2.76 22.07 1.43
N ALA A 31 2.04 22.74 2.32
CA ALA A 31 2.53 23.16 3.62
C ALA A 31 2.44 22.02 4.62
N ALA A 32 3.33 22.00 5.62
CA ALA A 32 3.25 21.03 6.72
C ALA A 32 1.93 21.17 7.51
N THR A 33 1.28 22.33 7.46
CA THR A 33 -0.08 22.53 8.00
C THR A 33 -0.87 23.44 7.06
N LEU A 34 -2.00 22.95 6.55
CA LEU A 34 -2.87 23.76 5.68
C LEU A 34 -3.55 24.87 6.48
N PRO A 35 -3.61 26.12 5.97
CA PRO A 35 -4.47 27.13 6.54
C PRO A 35 -5.94 26.71 6.39
N ALA A 36 -6.70 26.83 7.47
CA ALA A 36 -8.15 26.70 7.45
C ALA A 36 -8.76 28.10 7.54
N LEU A 37 -9.71 28.40 6.65
CA LEU A 37 -10.37 29.70 6.56
C LEU A 37 -11.89 29.49 6.66
N ASP A 38 -12.54 30.26 7.53
CA ASP A 38 -13.99 30.40 7.57
C ASP A 38 -14.38 31.66 6.79
N MET A 39 -15.16 31.46 5.73
CA MET A 39 -15.66 32.53 4.84
C MET A 39 -17.19 32.60 4.86
N THR A 40 -17.84 32.11 5.93
CA THR A 40 -19.31 32.12 6.04
C THR A 40 -19.87 33.49 6.39
N GLY A 41 -19.05 34.37 7.00
CA GLY A 41 -19.39 35.76 7.31
C GLY A 41 -18.88 36.77 6.26
N PRO A 42 -19.10 38.08 6.49
CA PRO A 42 -18.61 39.14 5.61
C PRO A 42 -17.08 39.29 5.62
N GLU A 43 -16.41 38.74 6.63
CA GLU A 43 -14.94 38.73 6.76
C GLU A 43 -14.42 37.29 6.74
N THR A 44 -13.25 37.09 6.12
CA THR A 44 -12.54 35.79 6.17
C THR A 44 -11.81 35.67 7.50
N VAL A 45 -12.13 34.63 8.26
CA VAL A 45 -11.53 34.33 9.57
C VAL A 45 -10.58 33.14 9.44
N ALA A 46 -9.34 33.28 9.90
CA ALA A 46 -8.43 32.15 10.00
C ALA A 46 -8.85 31.26 11.19
N LEU A 47 -8.94 29.95 10.94
CA LEU A 47 -9.25 28.97 11.97
C LEU A 47 -7.96 28.46 12.63
N ASP A 48 -8.04 28.24 13.94
CA ASP A 48 -6.94 27.65 14.69
C ASP A 48 -6.66 26.23 14.22
N ILE A 49 -5.37 25.91 14.15
CA ILE A 49 -4.91 24.56 13.83
C ILE A 49 -5.03 23.65 15.05
N GLN A 50 -5.23 22.35 14.81
CA GLN A 50 -5.24 21.37 15.90
C GLN A 50 -3.88 21.35 16.61
N THR A 51 -3.89 21.56 17.92
CA THR A 51 -2.71 21.43 18.78
C THR A 51 -2.87 20.24 19.71
N PHE A 52 -1.77 19.54 19.98
CA PHE A 52 -1.74 18.43 20.91
C PHE A 52 -1.11 18.90 22.22
N GLY A 53 -1.85 18.74 23.32
CA GLY A 53 -1.38 19.11 24.66
C GLY A 53 -0.22 18.24 25.16
N PRO A 54 0.31 18.54 26.36
CA PRO A 54 1.36 17.72 26.97
C PRO A 54 0.85 16.29 27.20
N LEU A 55 1.77 15.33 27.11
CA LEU A 55 1.45 13.93 27.43
C LEU A 55 1.11 13.80 28.92
N THR A 56 0.02 13.10 29.24
CA THR A 56 -0.48 12.88 30.60
C THR A 56 -0.54 11.38 30.90
N LYS A 57 -0.42 11.02 32.18
CA LYS A 57 -0.51 9.64 32.65
C LYS A 57 -1.04 9.59 34.09
N ASP A 58 -2.23 9.03 34.28
CA ASP A 58 -2.79 8.75 35.60
C ASP A 58 -2.33 7.37 36.08
N GLN A 59 -1.20 7.36 36.80
CA GLN A 59 -0.62 6.13 37.33
C GLN A 59 -1.55 5.43 38.33
N LYS A 60 -2.33 6.18 39.13
CA LYS A 60 -3.25 5.59 40.12
C LYS A 60 -4.40 4.86 39.42
N ALA A 61 -4.96 5.44 38.37
CA ALA A 61 -6.03 4.80 37.59
C ALA A 61 -5.54 3.53 36.89
N ILE A 62 -4.30 3.53 36.38
CA ILE A 62 -3.65 2.36 35.77
C ILE A 62 -3.40 1.27 36.81
N ASP A 63 -2.82 1.61 37.96
CA ASP A 63 -2.51 0.63 39.02
C ASP A 63 -3.79 -0.01 39.57
N ALA A 64 -4.90 0.74 39.62
CA ALA A 64 -6.20 0.25 40.03
C ALA A 64 -6.83 -0.78 39.06
N VAL A 65 -6.29 -0.98 37.85
CA VAL A 65 -6.70 -2.06 36.93
C VAL A 65 -6.16 -3.41 37.39
N GLY A 66 -5.05 -3.43 38.13
CA GLY A 66 -4.40 -4.64 38.64
C GLY A 66 -3.23 -5.12 37.80
N ASP A 67 -2.81 -6.37 38.05
CA ASP A 67 -1.62 -6.95 37.45
C ASP A 67 -1.82 -7.30 35.97
N ARG A 68 -1.33 -6.42 35.09
CA ARG A 68 -1.36 -6.53 33.63
C ARG A 68 -0.78 -7.86 33.11
N ARG A 69 0.24 -8.43 33.77
CA ARG A 69 0.85 -9.70 33.36
C ARG A 69 -0.06 -10.89 33.61
N LYS A 70 -1.00 -10.78 34.56
CA LYS A 70 -2.03 -11.80 34.80
C LYS A 70 -3.25 -11.59 33.90
N LEU A 71 -3.61 -10.34 33.64
CA LEU A 71 -4.75 -9.97 32.80
C LEU A 71 -4.53 -10.33 31.33
N PHE A 72 -3.34 -10.03 30.80
CA PHE A 72 -2.95 -10.26 29.40
C PHE A 72 -1.86 -11.33 29.31
N LYS A 73 -2.08 -12.47 29.98
CA LYS A 73 -1.19 -13.63 29.94
C LYS A 73 -1.46 -14.49 28.70
N ILE A 74 -0.48 -15.31 28.32
CA ILE A 74 -0.65 -16.41 27.37
C ILE A 74 -1.81 -17.32 27.81
N GLU A 75 -2.80 -17.51 26.94
CA GLU A 75 -3.93 -18.41 27.20
C GLU A 75 -3.84 -19.75 26.47
N ARG A 76 -3.02 -19.83 25.41
CA ARG A 76 -2.85 -21.04 24.60
C ARG A 76 -1.39 -21.49 24.64
N LYS A 77 -1.15 -22.76 24.99
CA LYS A 77 0.18 -23.36 24.94
C LYS A 77 0.76 -23.21 23.53
N GLY A 78 2.02 -22.79 23.42
CA GLY A 78 2.69 -22.60 22.13
C GLY A 78 2.27 -21.36 21.33
N TRP A 79 1.50 -20.44 21.92
CA TRP A 79 1.09 -19.19 21.26
C TRP A 79 1.73 -17.99 21.98
N LYS A 80 2.72 -17.37 21.34
CA LYS A 80 3.35 -16.11 21.78
C LYS A 80 2.79 -14.93 21.00
N GLY A 81 2.61 -13.79 21.65
CA GLY A 81 2.09 -12.54 21.08
C GLY A 81 0.59 -12.55 20.80
N TYR A 82 -0.15 -13.46 21.43
CA TYR A 82 -1.61 -13.59 21.32
C TYR A 82 -2.26 -13.27 22.67
N VAL A 83 -3.36 -12.51 22.60
CA VAL A 83 -4.31 -12.32 23.69
C VAL A 83 -5.70 -12.56 23.09
N GLU A 84 -6.52 -13.38 23.75
CA GLU A 84 -7.92 -13.54 23.35
C GLU A 84 -8.73 -12.36 23.89
N TRP A 85 -9.22 -11.53 22.98
CA TRP A 85 -10.05 -10.38 23.33
C TRP A 85 -11.54 -10.69 23.20
N GLU A 86 -11.93 -11.49 22.22
CA GLU A 86 -13.32 -11.53 21.74
C GLU A 86 -14.27 -12.26 22.70
N ASN A 87 -13.74 -13.19 23.50
CA ASN A 87 -14.51 -13.89 24.52
C ASN A 87 -14.35 -13.29 25.94
N TYR A 88 -13.56 -12.23 26.11
CA TYR A 88 -13.22 -11.66 27.42
C TYR A 88 -13.51 -10.15 27.48
N PRO A 89 -14.78 -9.73 27.64
CA PRO A 89 -15.16 -8.31 27.70
C PRO A 89 -14.46 -7.56 28.84
N ASP A 90 -14.21 -8.21 29.97
CA ASP A 90 -13.51 -7.59 31.11
C ASP A 90 -12.06 -7.23 30.76
N LYS A 91 -11.37 -8.06 29.95
CA LYS A 91 -10.02 -7.73 29.44
C LYS A 91 -10.07 -6.52 28.52
N LYS A 92 -11.06 -6.44 27.63
CA LYS A 92 -11.26 -5.26 26.76
C LYS A 92 -11.51 -4.00 27.58
N ALA A 93 -12.35 -4.09 28.61
CA ALA A 93 -12.63 -2.97 29.51
C ALA A 93 -11.39 -2.52 30.30
N ALA A 94 -10.60 -3.48 30.81
CA ALA A 94 -9.33 -3.21 31.48
C ALA A 94 -8.32 -2.53 30.53
N ALA A 95 -8.16 -3.04 29.31
CA ALA A 95 -7.30 -2.45 28.29
C ALA A 95 -7.73 -1.02 27.93
N TYR A 96 -9.03 -0.80 27.69
CA TYR A 96 -9.59 0.52 27.42
C TYR A 96 -9.31 1.50 28.56
N LYS A 97 -9.48 1.08 29.82
CA LYS A 97 -9.17 1.92 30.99
C LYS A 97 -7.68 2.27 31.06
N ILE A 98 -6.77 1.33 30.79
CA ILE A 98 -5.33 1.60 30.76
C ILE A 98 -4.98 2.62 29.67
N LEU A 99 -5.53 2.45 28.46
CA LEU A 99 -5.22 3.30 27.31
C LEU A 99 -5.79 4.72 27.49
N THR A 100 -7.01 4.85 28.00
CA THR A 100 -7.65 6.17 28.24
C THR A 100 -7.17 6.89 29.50
N SER A 101 -6.43 6.22 30.40
CA SER A 101 -5.81 6.85 31.58
C SER A 101 -4.48 7.55 31.26
N GLN A 102 -4.07 7.59 30.00
CA GLN A 102 -2.86 8.27 29.56
C GLN A 102 -3.03 8.78 28.13
N THR A 103 -2.22 9.75 27.72
CA THR A 103 -2.19 10.21 26.32
C THR A 103 -0.92 9.75 25.64
N PHE A 104 -1.02 9.65 24.32
CA PHE A 104 0.04 9.18 23.44
C PHE A 104 0.34 10.26 22.39
N PRO A 105 1.58 10.32 21.86
CA PRO A 105 1.90 11.26 20.80
C PRO A 105 1.02 10.97 19.57
N PRO A 106 0.59 12.01 18.82
CA PRO A 106 -0.17 11.81 17.60
C PRO A 106 0.66 11.06 16.56
N ASN A 107 -0.01 10.45 15.59
CA ASN A 107 0.67 9.98 14.40
C ASN A 107 1.33 11.18 13.68
N PRO A 108 2.53 10.98 13.10
CA PRO A 108 3.18 12.05 12.35
C PRO A 108 2.32 12.43 11.12
N GLU A 109 2.20 13.73 10.85
CA GLU A 109 1.65 14.21 9.58
C GLU A 109 2.67 13.98 8.47
N PHE A 110 2.42 12.97 7.62
CA PHE A 110 3.32 12.55 6.55
C PHE A 110 2.73 12.77 5.15
N GLN A 111 1.44 13.08 5.03
CA GLN A 111 0.77 13.28 3.76
C GLN A 111 0.92 14.71 3.25
N LEU A 112 0.96 15.68 4.17
CA LEU A 112 1.18 17.11 3.88
C LEU A 112 2.58 17.60 4.30
N GLY A 113 3.28 16.82 5.13
CA GLY A 113 4.67 17.10 5.51
C GLY A 113 5.66 16.81 4.38
N GLU A 114 6.91 17.25 4.55
CA GLU A 114 7.99 16.90 3.62
C GLU A 114 8.24 15.38 3.65
N ILE A 115 8.02 14.72 2.51
CA ILE A 115 8.39 13.31 2.35
C ILE A 115 9.92 13.25 2.33
N PRO A 116 10.56 12.46 3.21
CA PRO A 116 12.02 12.37 3.23
C PRO A 116 12.55 11.92 1.85
N PRO A 117 13.76 12.34 1.46
CA PRO A 117 14.37 11.91 0.20
C PRO A 117 14.72 10.41 0.18
N THR A 118 14.63 9.75 1.34
CA THR A 118 14.84 8.31 1.54
C THR A 118 13.51 7.61 1.84
N ASN A 119 13.50 6.28 1.77
CA ASN A 119 12.33 5.47 2.10
C ASN A 119 11.70 5.91 3.45
N PRO A 120 10.44 6.39 3.49
CA PRO A 120 9.81 6.87 4.71
C PRO A 120 9.52 5.67 5.61
N VAL A 121 10.37 5.44 6.61
CA VAL A 121 10.15 4.41 7.61
C VAL A 121 9.35 5.03 8.75
N LEU A 122 8.03 4.88 8.72
CA LEU A 122 7.19 5.27 9.86
C LEU A 122 7.56 4.37 11.06
N PRO A 123 7.97 4.91 12.22
CA PRO A 123 8.42 4.07 13.33
C PRO A 123 7.29 3.28 14.00
N GLY A 124 6.05 3.74 13.86
CA GLY A 124 4.91 3.13 14.55
C GLY A 124 4.90 3.37 16.06
N THR A 125 5.46 4.50 16.51
CA THR A 125 5.67 4.82 17.92
C THR A 125 4.40 4.65 18.76
N HIS A 126 3.27 5.16 18.27
CA HIS A 126 2.00 5.07 18.96
C HIS A 126 1.58 3.61 19.23
N TRP A 127 1.72 2.74 18.22
CA TRP A 127 1.40 1.31 18.35
C TRP A 127 2.31 0.59 19.33
N LYS A 128 3.61 0.90 19.29
CA LYS A 128 4.58 0.35 20.24
C LYS A 128 4.20 0.76 21.66
N MET A 129 3.86 2.03 21.86
CA MET A 129 3.44 2.54 23.17
C MET A 129 2.16 1.90 23.69
N TRP A 130 1.16 1.62 22.84
CA TRP A 130 -0.04 0.87 23.24
C TRP A 130 0.27 -0.55 23.70
N HIS A 131 1.14 -1.26 22.98
CA HIS A 131 1.56 -2.61 23.37
C HIS A 131 2.31 -2.60 24.71
N HIS A 132 3.24 -1.65 24.92
CA HIS A 132 3.92 -1.49 26.21
C HIS A 132 3.00 -1.01 27.35
N ALA A 133 2.01 -0.17 27.04
CA ALA A 133 1.03 0.31 28.01
C ALA A 133 0.14 -0.84 28.51
N LEU A 134 -0.31 -1.73 27.62
CA LEU A 134 -1.03 -2.93 28.02
C LEU A 134 -0.11 -3.94 28.72
N GLY A 135 1.12 -4.14 28.23
CA GLY A 135 2.10 -5.04 28.83
C GLY A 135 1.70 -6.51 28.74
N GLY A 136 2.25 -7.34 29.64
CA GLY A 136 1.99 -8.78 29.62
C GLY A 136 2.51 -9.40 28.33
N GLU A 137 1.70 -10.23 27.67
CA GLU A 137 2.09 -10.90 26.44
C GLU A 137 2.31 -9.95 25.25
N LEU A 138 1.81 -8.72 25.32
CA LEU A 138 1.93 -7.73 24.25
C LEU A 138 3.24 -6.94 24.32
N GLU A 139 3.93 -6.96 25.47
CA GLU A 139 5.07 -6.07 25.74
C GLU A 139 6.22 -6.26 24.73
N ASP A 140 6.55 -7.52 24.42
CA ASP A 140 7.67 -7.89 23.54
C ASP A 140 7.28 -8.02 22.07
N VAL A 141 5.97 -7.99 21.76
CA VAL A 141 5.43 -8.20 20.41
C VAL A 141 6.05 -7.28 19.36
N PRO A 142 6.29 -5.97 19.62
CA PRO A 142 6.98 -5.12 18.64
C PRO A 142 8.39 -5.60 18.28
N GLY A 143 9.17 -6.03 19.28
CA GLY A 143 10.53 -6.52 19.09
C GLY A 143 10.57 -7.85 18.35
N ASP A 144 9.75 -8.81 18.79
CA ASP A 144 9.62 -10.13 18.14
C ASP A 144 9.16 -10.02 16.68
N SER A 145 8.22 -9.11 16.41
CA SER A 145 7.75 -8.83 15.05
C SER A 145 8.88 -8.32 14.16
N TRP A 146 9.69 -7.38 14.65
CA TRP A 146 10.82 -6.85 13.88
C TRP A 146 11.91 -7.88 13.65
N ASN A 147 12.22 -8.72 14.64
CA ASN A 147 13.16 -9.83 14.48
C ASN A 147 12.70 -10.83 13.40
N THR A 148 11.39 -11.10 13.34
CA THR A 148 10.80 -11.95 12.29
C THR A 148 10.97 -11.32 10.91
N VAL A 149 10.78 -10.00 10.78
CA VAL A 149 11.01 -9.27 9.53
C VAL A 149 12.45 -9.45 9.05
N LEU A 150 13.44 -9.20 9.92
CA LEU A 150 14.86 -9.30 9.58
C LEU A 150 15.26 -10.72 9.16
N LYS A 151 14.59 -11.74 9.72
CA LYS A 151 14.85 -13.14 9.39
C LYS A 151 14.20 -13.59 8.08
N GLU A 152 12.95 -13.19 7.84
CA GLU A 152 12.14 -13.75 6.74
C GLU A 152 12.12 -12.90 5.46
N LYS A 153 12.38 -11.59 5.57
CA LYS A 153 12.24 -10.66 4.45
C LYS A 153 13.57 -10.36 3.79
N HIS A 154 13.49 -10.08 2.49
CA HIS A 154 14.66 -9.73 1.69
C HIS A 154 15.27 -8.40 2.21
N PRO A 155 16.62 -8.26 2.27
CA PRO A 155 17.27 -7.05 2.77
C PRO A 155 16.88 -5.77 2.02
N ASP A 156 16.58 -5.89 0.73
CA ASP A 156 16.18 -4.75 -0.11
C ASP A 156 14.71 -4.31 0.04
N MET A 157 13.93 -4.92 0.93
CA MET A 157 12.53 -4.53 1.13
C MET A 157 12.42 -3.05 1.54
N LEU A 158 11.43 -2.35 0.99
CA LEU A 158 11.09 -1.01 1.41
C LEU A 158 10.19 -1.10 2.65
N HIS A 159 10.74 -0.75 3.81
CA HIS A 159 10.02 -0.72 5.08
C HIS A 159 9.23 0.59 5.20
N LEU A 160 7.90 0.53 5.11
CA LEU A 160 7.04 1.72 5.17
C LEU A 160 6.56 2.03 6.60
N LEU A 161 6.35 0.99 7.40
CA LEU A 161 5.98 1.08 8.81
C LEU A 161 6.72 -0.04 9.56
N GLN A 162 7.46 0.30 10.61
CA GLN A 162 8.19 -0.70 11.42
C GLN A 162 7.24 -1.54 12.27
N PHE A 163 6.23 -0.91 12.88
CA PHE A 163 5.29 -1.60 13.74
C PHE A 163 3.89 -0.95 13.72
N PRO A 164 2.82 -1.71 13.43
CA PRO A 164 2.84 -3.06 12.89
C PRO A 164 3.58 -3.07 11.54
N TYR A 165 4.36 -4.12 11.26
CA TYR A 165 5.23 -4.09 10.08
C TYR A 165 4.43 -4.01 8.77
N ASN A 166 4.77 -3.02 7.93
CA ASN A 166 4.26 -2.90 6.57
C ASN A 166 5.43 -2.58 5.61
N GLY A 167 5.54 -3.33 4.52
CA GLY A 167 6.59 -3.12 3.53
C GLY A 167 6.32 -3.79 2.19
N GLU A 168 6.92 -3.25 1.15
CA GLU A 168 6.81 -3.71 -0.24
C GLU A 168 8.20 -3.96 -0.86
N PRO A 169 8.32 -4.87 -1.83
CA PRO A 169 9.54 -5.00 -2.61
C PRO A 169 9.77 -3.72 -3.44
N PRO A 170 11.03 -3.33 -3.69
CA PRO A 170 11.34 -2.20 -4.56
C PRO A 170 10.90 -2.52 -5.99
N LYS A 171 10.52 -1.49 -6.78
CA LYS A 171 10.01 -1.62 -8.17
C LYS A 171 10.80 -2.60 -9.03
N ARG A 172 12.14 -2.58 -8.93
CA ARG A 172 13.02 -3.46 -9.70
C ARG A 172 12.79 -4.96 -9.43
N LEU A 173 12.35 -5.32 -8.22
CA LEU A 173 12.11 -6.69 -7.75
C LEU A 173 10.63 -7.11 -7.79
N VAL A 174 9.67 -6.18 -7.80
CA VAL A 174 8.22 -6.50 -7.84
C VAL A 174 7.91 -7.45 -9.00
N THR A 175 8.34 -7.08 -10.21
CA THR A 175 8.06 -7.82 -11.45
C THR A 175 9.27 -8.56 -12.00
N ASP A 176 10.28 -8.83 -11.17
CA ASP A 176 11.44 -9.64 -11.58
C ASP A 176 11.04 -11.07 -11.94
N LYS A 177 10.04 -11.62 -11.22
CA LYS A 177 9.47 -12.94 -11.47
C LYS A 177 7.94 -12.87 -11.47
N PRO A 178 7.25 -13.64 -12.34
CA PRO A 178 5.78 -13.75 -12.31
C PRO A 178 5.23 -14.37 -11.02
N ILE A 179 6.03 -15.21 -10.35
CA ILE A 179 5.77 -15.73 -9.00
C ILE A 179 6.72 -15.02 -8.06
N THR A 180 6.17 -14.22 -7.15
CA THR A 180 6.92 -13.43 -6.18
C THR A 180 7.54 -14.37 -5.13
N PRO A 181 8.87 -14.35 -4.94
CA PRO A 181 9.51 -15.10 -3.85
C PRO A 181 8.94 -14.71 -2.48
N ASN A 182 8.85 -15.67 -1.55
CA ASN A 182 8.28 -15.43 -0.22
C ASN A 182 8.97 -14.26 0.52
N SER A 183 10.28 -14.14 0.41
CA SER A 183 11.06 -13.05 1.03
C SER A 183 10.79 -11.66 0.42
N LEU A 184 10.20 -11.59 -0.79
CA LEU A 184 9.85 -10.36 -1.49
C LEU A 184 8.34 -10.09 -1.54
N HIS A 185 7.50 -11.03 -1.13
CA HIS A 185 6.05 -10.80 -1.11
C HIS A 185 5.73 -9.68 -0.11
N PHE A 186 4.94 -8.68 -0.53
CA PHE A 186 4.61 -7.54 0.34
C PHE A 186 3.91 -7.99 1.63
N VAL A 187 4.06 -7.21 2.70
CA VAL A 187 3.49 -7.49 4.01
C VAL A 187 2.65 -6.32 4.47
N ARG A 188 1.39 -6.56 4.82
CA ARG A 188 0.53 -5.61 5.55
C ARG A 188 0.11 -6.24 6.88
N ASN A 189 0.52 -5.67 8.01
CA ASN A 189 0.04 -6.06 9.35
C ASN A 189 -0.74 -4.91 10.01
N HIS A 190 -1.76 -5.24 10.81
CA HIS A 190 -2.49 -4.29 11.68
C HIS A 190 -2.07 -4.42 13.14
N GLY A 191 -1.61 -5.61 13.56
CA GLY A 191 -0.97 -5.88 14.84
C GLY A 191 0.43 -6.46 14.69
N GLY A 192 0.96 -7.00 15.78
CA GLY A 192 2.19 -7.79 15.75
C GLY A 192 2.04 -9.14 15.08
N ILE A 193 3.16 -9.84 14.95
CA ILE A 193 3.25 -11.18 14.36
C ILE A 193 3.20 -12.21 15.52
N PRO A 194 2.11 -12.96 15.70
CA PRO A 194 2.06 -14.05 16.67
C PRO A 194 3.01 -15.18 16.25
N ILE A 195 3.64 -15.82 17.22
CA ILE A 195 4.47 -17.02 17.02
C ILE A 195 3.66 -18.20 17.55
N ILE A 196 3.29 -19.12 16.66
CA ILE A 196 2.37 -20.21 16.98
C ILE A 196 3.04 -21.54 16.65
N ASP A 197 3.18 -22.40 17.65
CA ASP A 197 3.69 -23.76 17.48
C ASP A 197 2.65 -24.62 16.75
N LYS A 198 3.05 -25.25 15.65
CA LYS A 198 2.18 -26.09 14.82
C LYS A 198 1.47 -27.19 15.60
N GLU A 199 2.15 -27.83 16.53
CA GLU A 199 1.60 -28.98 17.25
C GLU A 199 0.56 -28.58 18.32
N ASP A 200 0.57 -27.32 18.73
CA ASP A 200 -0.44 -26.74 19.64
C ASP A 200 -1.48 -25.87 18.88
N TYR A 201 -1.43 -25.87 17.53
CA TYR A 201 -2.35 -25.09 16.72
C TYR A 201 -3.70 -25.78 16.50
N SER A 202 -4.76 -25.02 16.77
CA SER A 202 -6.11 -25.33 16.32
C SER A 202 -6.93 -24.06 16.09
N PHE A 203 -7.98 -24.18 15.27
CA PHE A 203 -9.00 -23.15 15.14
C PHE A 203 -10.40 -23.72 15.36
N LEU A 204 -11.30 -22.88 15.86
CA LEU A 204 -12.71 -23.22 16.07
C LEU A 204 -13.58 -22.77 14.89
N LEU A 205 -14.44 -23.63 14.37
CA LEU A 205 -15.52 -23.27 13.44
C LEU A 205 -16.88 -23.37 14.16
N ASP A 206 -17.55 -22.25 14.37
CA ASP A 206 -18.78 -22.16 15.15
C ASP A 206 -19.83 -21.17 14.58
N GLY A 207 -20.79 -20.77 15.43
CA GLY A 207 -21.91 -19.90 15.05
C GLY A 207 -23.05 -20.67 14.38
N LEU A 208 -23.55 -20.15 13.27
CA LEU A 208 -24.65 -20.70 12.50
C LEU A 208 -24.23 -21.91 11.62
N VAL A 209 -23.62 -22.92 12.25
CA VAL A 209 -23.31 -24.22 11.66
C VAL A 209 -24.01 -25.35 12.42
N ASN A 210 -24.27 -26.47 11.74
CA ASN A 210 -25.01 -27.58 12.34
C ASN A 210 -24.23 -28.28 13.46
N LYS A 211 -22.91 -28.42 13.30
CA LYS A 211 -22.01 -29.06 14.27
C LYS A 211 -20.74 -28.21 14.43
N PRO A 212 -20.68 -27.29 15.41
CA PRO A 212 -19.46 -26.57 15.73
C PRO A 212 -18.31 -27.54 16.04
N GLN A 213 -17.13 -27.27 15.50
CA GLN A 213 -16.00 -28.19 15.59
C GLN A 213 -14.67 -27.44 15.59
N SER A 214 -13.69 -27.95 16.35
CA SER A 214 -12.30 -27.50 16.27
C SER A 214 -11.50 -28.37 15.31
N PHE A 215 -10.56 -27.76 14.60
CA PHE A 215 -9.67 -28.44 13.66
C PHE A 215 -8.21 -28.07 13.98
N THR A 216 -7.36 -29.09 14.02
CA THR A 216 -5.90 -28.97 14.03
C THR A 216 -5.38 -28.79 12.60
N LEU A 217 -4.10 -28.44 12.45
CA LEU A 217 -3.49 -28.43 11.12
C LEU A 217 -3.44 -29.83 10.50
N ALA A 218 -3.19 -30.87 11.31
CA ALA A 218 -3.16 -32.26 10.87
C ALA A 218 -4.53 -32.71 10.32
N ASP A 219 -5.63 -32.28 10.96
CA ASP A 219 -6.99 -32.55 10.46
C ASP A 219 -7.21 -31.99 9.05
N LEU A 220 -6.70 -30.78 8.78
CA LEU A 220 -6.82 -30.15 7.47
C LEU A 220 -5.92 -30.80 6.41
N GLN A 221 -4.76 -31.31 6.82
CA GLN A 221 -3.78 -31.94 5.94
C GLN A 221 -4.13 -33.40 5.59
N ASP A 222 -5.07 -34.01 6.30
CA ASP A 222 -5.60 -35.34 6.01
C ASP A 222 -6.44 -35.34 4.71
N GLU A 223 -5.83 -35.83 3.63
CA GLU A 223 -6.44 -35.90 2.30
C GLU A 223 -7.65 -36.84 2.22
N SER A 224 -7.79 -37.78 3.17
CA SER A 224 -8.98 -38.63 3.25
C SER A 224 -10.22 -37.82 3.66
N ARG A 225 -10.02 -36.70 4.36
CA ARG A 225 -11.08 -35.79 4.81
C ARG A 225 -11.24 -34.59 3.88
N PHE A 226 -10.12 -33.99 3.46
CA PHE A 226 -10.12 -32.76 2.70
C PHE A 226 -9.19 -32.84 1.49
N PRO A 227 -9.73 -32.85 0.25
CA PRO A 227 -8.91 -32.82 -0.95
C PRO A 227 -8.05 -31.55 -1.00
N ARG A 228 -6.76 -31.70 -1.31
CA ARG A 228 -5.85 -30.57 -1.46
C ARG A 228 -6.29 -29.63 -2.58
N MET A 229 -6.07 -28.36 -2.37
CA MET A 229 -6.27 -27.29 -3.33
C MET A 229 -4.96 -26.52 -3.51
N LYS A 230 -4.47 -26.45 -4.75
CA LYS A 230 -3.37 -25.56 -5.15
C LYS A 230 -3.87 -24.48 -6.08
N LYS A 231 -3.54 -23.22 -5.80
CA LYS A 231 -3.95 -22.07 -6.61
C LYS A 231 -2.84 -21.03 -6.69
N HIS A 232 -2.58 -20.54 -7.89
CA HIS A 232 -1.82 -19.32 -8.07
C HIS A 232 -2.74 -18.14 -7.80
N ILE A 233 -2.38 -17.28 -6.84
CA ILE A 233 -3.21 -16.18 -6.37
C ILE A 233 -2.34 -14.93 -6.27
N THR A 234 -2.78 -13.87 -6.96
CA THR A 234 -2.31 -12.52 -6.69
C THR A 234 -3.09 -11.93 -5.54
N MET A 235 -2.36 -11.45 -4.54
CA MET A 235 -2.88 -10.64 -3.46
C MET A 235 -2.50 -9.19 -3.71
N GLN A 236 -3.47 -8.30 -3.65
CA GLN A 236 -3.26 -6.86 -3.79
C GLN A 236 -3.83 -6.16 -2.57
N CYS A 237 -3.06 -5.26 -1.96
CA CYS A 237 -3.56 -4.40 -0.90
C CYS A 237 -4.52 -3.36 -1.50
N SER A 238 -5.61 -3.02 -0.83
CA SER A 238 -6.44 -1.90 -1.27
C SER A 238 -5.67 -0.58 -1.27
N GLY A 239 -4.59 -0.47 -0.47
CA GLY A 239 -3.71 0.69 -0.46
C GLY A 239 -2.67 0.70 -1.60
N THR A 240 -2.60 -0.30 -2.49
CA THR A 240 -1.64 -0.29 -3.61
C THR A 240 -1.74 1.02 -4.38
N ARG A 241 -0.61 1.65 -4.69
CA ARG A 241 -0.52 2.94 -5.40
C ARG A 241 -1.15 4.12 -4.64
N ARG A 242 -1.27 4.04 -3.32
CA ARG A 242 -1.81 5.13 -2.47
C ARG A 242 -1.01 6.43 -2.62
N ILE A 243 0.30 6.34 -2.78
CA ILE A 243 1.17 7.52 -2.90
C ILE A 243 0.72 8.47 -4.03
N GLU A 244 0.14 7.95 -5.11
CA GLU A 244 -0.38 8.77 -6.21
C GLU A 244 -1.57 9.64 -5.78
N GLN A 245 -2.43 9.12 -4.91
CA GLN A 245 -3.52 9.90 -4.33
C GLN A 245 -2.97 10.90 -3.31
N ILE A 246 -2.07 10.48 -2.42
CA ILE A 246 -1.46 11.38 -1.40
C ILE A 246 -0.78 12.58 -2.05
N LEU A 247 0.04 12.37 -3.09
CA LEU A 247 0.80 13.43 -3.74
C LEU A 247 -0.07 14.48 -4.45
N ARG A 248 -1.34 14.19 -4.69
CA ARG A 248 -2.28 15.11 -5.36
C ARG A 248 -3.34 15.64 -4.42
N TYR A 249 -3.90 14.75 -3.62
CA TYR A 249 -5.08 14.97 -2.78
C TYR A 249 -4.95 14.11 -1.50
N PRO A 250 -4.19 14.58 -0.49
CA PRO A 250 -4.12 13.96 0.83
C PRO A 250 -5.52 13.66 1.37
N GLY A 251 -5.63 12.56 2.12
CA GLY A 251 -6.90 12.00 2.56
C GLY A 251 -6.89 11.62 4.02
N GLN A 252 -7.64 10.56 4.35
CA GLN A 252 -7.81 10.08 5.70
C GLN A 252 -6.48 9.64 6.31
N GLY A 253 -6.12 10.25 7.44
CA GLY A 253 -5.26 9.64 8.43
C GLY A 253 -6.07 8.65 9.28
N ASP A 254 -5.40 7.61 9.77
CA ASP A 254 -6.00 6.57 10.61
C ASP A 254 -5.06 6.31 11.78
N GLU A 255 -5.57 5.70 12.84
CA GLU A 255 -4.73 5.36 13.98
C GLU A 255 -3.63 4.39 13.52
N VAL A 256 -3.95 3.31 12.77
CA VAL A 256 -2.88 2.55 12.08
C VAL A 256 -2.36 3.43 10.95
N PRO A 257 -1.10 3.89 10.95
CA PRO A 257 -0.63 4.80 9.91
C PRO A 257 -0.83 4.21 8.52
N GLN A 258 -1.54 4.95 7.66
CA GLN A 258 -1.85 4.53 6.30
C GLN A 258 -0.58 4.58 5.46
N ALA A 259 0.19 3.48 5.46
CA ALA A 259 1.49 3.41 4.78
C ALA A 259 1.41 3.98 3.34
N PRO A 260 2.38 4.81 2.93
CA PRO A 260 2.41 5.47 1.62
C PRO A 260 2.83 4.49 0.52
N TRP A 261 2.04 3.44 0.32
CA TRP A 261 2.30 2.39 -0.65
C TRP A 261 2.50 2.95 -2.05
N ALA A 262 3.59 2.51 -2.66
CA ALA A 262 3.86 2.65 -4.06
C ALA A 262 3.18 1.47 -4.82
N GLU A 263 3.76 1.06 -5.93
CA GLU A 263 3.20 0.10 -6.87
C GLU A 263 3.48 -1.37 -6.49
N GLY A 264 4.20 -1.63 -5.40
CA GLY A 264 4.67 -2.94 -4.95
C GLY A 264 3.85 -3.58 -3.83
N ALA A 265 2.74 -2.97 -3.38
CA ALA A 265 1.81 -3.57 -2.41
C ALA A 265 0.94 -4.71 -3.00
N ILE A 266 1.54 -5.53 -3.87
CA ILE A 266 0.93 -6.60 -4.64
C ILE A 266 1.95 -7.74 -4.78
N GLY A 267 1.50 -8.99 -4.78
CA GLY A 267 2.36 -10.16 -4.97
C GLY A 267 1.58 -11.36 -5.46
N ASN A 268 2.22 -12.25 -6.20
CA ASN A 268 1.61 -13.47 -6.75
C ASN A 268 2.35 -14.70 -6.26
N ALA A 269 1.64 -15.66 -5.67
CA ALA A 269 2.23 -16.90 -5.17
C ALA A 269 1.33 -18.10 -5.46
N GLU A 270 1.92 -19.28 -5.49
CA GLU A 270 1.14 -20.53 -5.41
C GLU A 270 0.85 -20.82 -3.94
N TYR A 271 -0.40 -20.96 -3.58
CA TYR A 271 -0.83 -21.37 -2.26
C TYR A 271 -1.35 -22.80 -2.31
N GLU A 272 -1.07 -23.56 -1.25
CA GLU A 272 -1.60 -24.91 -1.05
C GLU A 272 -2.36 -24.98 0.30
N GLY A 273 -3.52 -25.64 0.25
CA GLY A 273 -4.42 -25.74 1.38
C GLY A 273 -5.71 -26.51 1.07
N VAL A 274 -6.81 -26.17 1.74
CA VAL A 274 -8.13 -26.80 1.54
C VAL A 274 -9.25 -25.79 1.33
N SER A 275 -10.32 -26.25 0.69
CA SER A 275 -11.55 -25.48 0.52
C SER A 275 -12.29 -25.26 1.84
N LEU A 276 -12.58 -24.01 2.20
CA LEU A 276 -13.43 -23.71 3.37
C LEU A 276 -14.84 -24.30 3.23
N LYS A 277 -15.35 -24.40 1.99
CA LYS A 277 -16.65 -25.05 1.72
C LYS A 277 -16.69 -26.50 2.20
N LYS A 278 -15.57 -27.23 2.07
CA LYS A 278 -15.46 -28.63 2.49
C LYS A 278 -15.35 -28.74 4.02
N VAL A 279 -14.62 -27.83 4.66
CA VAL A 279 -14.55 -27.75 6.13
C VAL A 279 -15.92 -27.45 6.74
N ILE A 280 -16.68 -26.52 6.16
CA ILE A 280 -18.07 -26.24 6.59
C ILE A 280 -18.98 -27.46 6.38
N LYS A 281 -18.78 -28.23 5.29
CA LYS A 281 -19.52 -29.49 5.08
C LYS A 281 -19.22 -30.51 6.17
N ALA A 282 -17.98 -30.60 6.66
CA ALA A 282 -17.62 -31.47 7.79
C ALA A 282 -18.33 -31.06 9.09
N CYS A 283 -18.61 -29.76 9.26
CA CYS A 283 -19.45 -29.23 10.34
C CYS A 283 -20.96 -29.45 10.14
N GLY A 284 -21.36 -30.35 9.22
CA GLY A 284 -22.75 -30.61 8.87
C GLY A 284 -23.42 -29.53 8.03
N GLY A 285 -22.68 -28.55 7.51
CA GLY A 285 -23.23 -27.42 6.75
C GLY A 285 -23.66 -26.24 7.62
N LEU A 286 -24.14 -25.19 6.96
CA LEU A 286 -24.66 -23.99 7.61
C LEU A 286 -26.09 -24.22 8.13
N LYS A 287 -26.45 -23.53 9.21
CA LYS A 287 -27.84 -23.37 9.67
C LYS A 287 -28.56 -22.32 8.84
N ASP A 288 -29.89 -22.33 8.88
CA ASP A 288 -30.71 -21.30 8.26
C ASP A 288 -30.34 -19.90 8.77
N GLY A 289 -30.35 -18.91 7.87
CA GLY A 289 -29.96 -17.53 8.16
C GLY A 289 -28.47 -17.22 8.04
N ALA A 290 -27.58 -18.22 8.00
CA ALA A 290 -26.14 -17.98 7.79
C ALA A 290 -25.83 -17.45 6.38
N LYS A 291 -25.31 -16.21 6.29
CA LYS A 291 -24.97 -15.57 5.01
C LYS A 291 -23.51 -15.14 4.92
N HIS A 292 -22.78 -15.09 6.02
CA HIS A 292 -21.39 -14.65 6.07
C HIS A 292 -20.53 -15.58 6.95
N LEU A 293 -19.24 -15.64 6.63
CA LEU A 293 -18.22 -16.32 7.43
C LEU A 293 -17.25 -15.26 7.91
N GLU A 294 -17.22 -15.07 9.23
CA GLU A 294 -16.33 -14.16 9.93
C GLU A 294 -15.08 -14.91 10.38
N PHE A 295 -13.93 -14.30 10.13
CA PHE A 295 -12.60 -14.87 10.34
C PHE A 295 -11.88 -14.05 11.39
N TYR A 296 -11.27 -14.73 12.37
CA TYR A 296 -10.60 -14.12 13.50
C TYR A 296 -9.10 -14.45 13.44
N GLY A 297 -8.28 -13.42 13.33
CA GLY A 297 -6.82 -13.49 13.35
C GLY A 297 -6.27 -13.28 14.76
N ALA A 298 -5.17 -13.96 15.08
CA ALA A 298 -4.60 -13.93 16.42
C ALA A 298 -3.90 -12.59 16.76
N ASP A 299 -3.65 -11.71 15.79
CA ASP A 299 -3.03 -10.42 16.06
C ASP A 299 -3.96 -9.47 16.83
N THR A 300 -3.37 -8.68 17.73
CA THR A 300 -4.06 -7.61 18.44
C THR A 300 -4.13 -6.36 17.58
N TYR A 301 -5.33 -5.85 17.40
CA TYR A 301 -5.68 -4.65 16.66
C TYR A 301 -6.31 -3.63 17.62
N PHE A 302 -6.14 -2.35 17.29
CA PHE A 302 -6.61 -1.23 18.08
C PHE A 302 -7.44 -0.28 17.22
N LYS A 303 -8.56 0.18 17.76
CA LYS A 303 -9.40 1.24 17.18
C LYS A 303 -10.13 1.98 18.29
N ASP A 304 -10.17 3.31 18.25
CA ASP A 304 -10.83 4.13 19.28
C ASP A 304 -10.40 3.74 20.72
N ASP A 305 -9.09 3.57 20.94
CA ASP A 305 -8.49 3.14 22.21
C ASP A 305 -8.95 1.76 22.72
N LYS A 306 -9.58 0.94 21.88
CA LYS A 306 -10.05 -0.41 22.24
C LYS A 306 -9.14 -1.47 21.61
N ALA A 307 -8.68 -2.40 22.44
CA ALA A 307 -7.98 -3.59 21.99
C ALA A 307 -8.98 -4.70 21.57
N MET A 308 -8.70 -5.36 20.45
CA MET A 308 -9.49 -6.47 19.91
C MET A 308 -8.63 -7.34 18.99
N ASN A 309 -9.14 -8.49 18.55
CA ASN A 309 -8.47 -9.29 17.52
C ASN A 309 -8.80 -8.76 16.11
N TYR A 310 -7.95 -9.04 15.11
CA TYR A 310 -8.27 -8.72 13.72
C TYR A 310 -9.43 -9.57 13.21
N VAL A 311 -10.52 -8.94 12.79
CA VAL A 311 -11.74 -9.65 12.36
C VAL A 311 -12.31 -9.03 11.08
N VAL A 312 -12.65 -9.89 10.12
CA VAL A 312 -13.36 -9.55 8.89
C VAL A 312 -14.23 -10.73 8.44
N SER A 313 -15.15 -10.52 7.52
CA SER A 313 -16.00 -11.56 6.96
C SER A 313 -16.05 -11.54 5.44
N VAL A 314 -16.46 -12.66 4.86
CA VAL A 314 -16.81 -12.80 3.44
C VAL A 314 -18.21 -13.41 3.31
N PRO A 315 -18.94 -13.11 2.23
CA PRO A 315 -20.25 -13.71 2.02
C PRO A 315 -20.14 -15.21 1.72
N TRP A 316 -21.16 -15.98 2.14
CA TRP A 316 -21.28 -17.41 1.85
C TRP A 316 -21.25 -17.70 0.35
N SER A 317 -21.75 -16.80 -0.49
CA SER A 317 -21.67 -16.96 -1.95
C SER A 317 -20.24 -17.19 -2.45
N LYS A 318 -19.24 -16.50 -1.87
CA LYS A 318 -17.82 -16.66 -2.19
C LYS A 318 -17.28 -18.02 -1.76
N VAL A 319 -17.64 -18.46 -0.55
CA VAL A 319 -17.27 -19.77 -0.04
C VAL A 319 -17.94 -20.89 -0.86
N LYS A 320 -19.23 -20.73 -1.19
CA LYS A 320 -20.02 -21.66 -2.00
C LYS A 320 -19.46 -21.81 -3.42
N ALA A 321 -18.92 -20.73 -3.99
CA ALA A 321 -18.21 -20.73 -5.27
C ALA A 321 -16.83 -21.42 -5.23
N ASN A 322 -16.40 -21.90 -4.05
CA ASN A 322 -15.09 -22.52 -3.84
C ASN A 322 -13.91 -21.54 -4.00
N GLU A 323 -14.14 -20.27 -3.65
CA GLU A 323 -13.18 -19.17 -3.82
C GLU A 323 -12.55 -18.72 -2.49
N ILE A 324 -12.76 -19.48 -1.42
CA ILE A 324 -12.13 -19.28 -0.11
C ILE A 324 -11.35 -20.55 0.26
N MET A 325 -10.06 -20.38 0.52
CA MET A 325 -9.13 -21.45 0.86
C MET A 325 -8.49 -21.19 2.22
N LEU A 326 -8.28 -22.25 3.01
CA LEU A 326 -7.45 -22.24 4.20
C LEU A 326 -6.07 -22.78 3.80
N ALA A 327 -5.05 -21.91 3.79
CA ALA A 327 -3.73 -22.18 3.26
C ALA A 327 -2.70 -22.34 4.38
N TRP A 328 -1.80 -23.32 4.24
CA TRP A 328 -0.65 -23.53 5.15
C TRP A 328 0.70 -23.55 4.42
N ASN A 329 0.68 -23.65 3.08
CA ASN A 329 1.87 -23.61 2.23
C ASN A 329 1.79 -22.45 1.23
N MET A 330 2.95 -21.86 0.93
CA MET A 330 3.15 -20.77 -0.03
C MET A 330 4.44 -20.99 -0.80
N ASN A 331 4.32 -21.07 -2.13
CA ASN A 331 5.40 -21.36 -3.08
C ASN A 331 6.15 -22.66 -2.79
N GLY A 332 5.42 -23.72 -2.42
CA GLY A 332 5.98 -25.05 -2.14
C GLY A 332 6.53 -25.23 -0.72
N GLU A 333 6.69 -24.14 0.04
CA GLU A 333 7.20 -24.15 1.41
C GLU A 333 6.06 -23.92 2.42
N PRO A 334 6.25 -24.27 3.71
CA PRO A 334 5.38 -23.79 4.77
C PRO A 334 5.24 -22.25 4.72
N LEU A 335 4.08 -21.74 5.13
CA LEU A 335 3.88 -20.31 5.26
C LEU A 335 4.99 -19.69 6.12
N PRO A 336 5.61 -18.59 5.70
CA PRO A 336 6.41 -17.76 6.60
C PRO A 336 5.55 -17.23 7.76
N LEU A 337 6.15 -17.03 8.94
CA LEU A 337 5.47 -16.50 10.12
C LEU A 337 4.73 -15.21 9.80
N ILE A 338 5.40 -14.29 9.09
CA ILE A 338 4.87 -12.98 8.73
C ILE A 338 3.70 -13.04 7.74
N HIS A 339 3.56 -14.14 7.01
CA HIS A 339 2.49 -14.36 6.03
C HIS A 339 1.32 -15.20 6.58
N GLY A 340 1.32 -15.51 7.88
CA GLY A 340 0.19 -16.11 8.57
C GLY A 340 0.34 -17.59 8.92
N TYR A 341 1.57 -18.07 9.08
CA TYR A 341 1.81 -19.41 9.66
C TYR A 341 1.07 -19.60 10.99
N PRO A 342 0.52 -20.78 11.29
CA PRO A 342 0.52 -21.98 10.46
C PRO A 342 -0.61 -22.02 9.42
N LEU A 343 -1.64 -21.17 9.57
CA LEU A 343 -2.80 -21.18 8.69
C LEU A 343 -3.34 -19.77 8.47
N ARG A 344 -3.61 -19.47 7.19
CA ARG A 344 -4.30 -18.24 6.78
C ARG A 344 -5.49 -18.50 5.90
N VAL A 345 -6.37 -17.52 5.81
CA VAL A 345 -7.43 -17.46 4.80
C VAL A 345 -6.89 -16.81 3.53
N MET A 346 -7.20 -17.42 2.39
CA MET A 346 -7.01 -16.86 1.06
C MET A 346 -8.37 -16.62 0.40
N CYS A 347 -8.64 -15.36 0.06
CA CYS A 347 -9.88 -14.92 -0.57
C CYS A 347 -9.61 -14.58 -2.04
N LEU A 348 -9.95 -15.48 -2.95
CA LEU A 348 -9.54 -15.38 -4.35
C LEU A 348 -10.18 -14.15 -5.02
N GLY A 349 -9.36 -13.23 -5.55
CA GLY A 349 -9.81 -12.02 -6.24
C GLY A 349 -10.34 -10.89 -5.34
N TYR A 350 -10.26 -11.05 -4.02
CA TYR A 350 -10.60 -10.00 -3.06
C TYR A 350 -9.37 -9.20 -2.63
N ILE A 351 -9.58 -8.02 -2.05
CA ILE A 351 -8.53 -7.24 -1.42
C ILE A 351 -7.83 -8.06 -0.34
N GLY A 352 -6.53 -7.81 -0.16
CA GLY A 352 -5.71 -8.55 0.82
C GLY A 352 -6.26 -8.54 2.24
N ALA A 353 -6.94 -7.46 2.66
CA ALA A 353 -7.53 -7.33 4.00
C ALA A 353 -8.55 -8.41 4.35
N ARG A 354 -9.21 -9.05 3.36
CA ARG A 354 -10.19 -10.12 3.62
C ARG A 354 -9.52 -11.47 3.90
N GLY A 355 -8.24 -11.63 3.56
CA GLY A 355 -7.47 -12.85 3.79
C GLY A 355 -6.78 -12.84 5.16
N VAL A 356 -7.51 -13.14 6.23
CA VAL A 356 -7.01 -13.19 7.62
C VAL A 356 -5.79 -14.09 7.76
N LYS A 357 -4.78 -13.61 8.49
CA LYS A 357 -3.59 -14.38 8.89
C LYS A 357 -3.75 -14.89 10.31
N TRP A 358 -2.98 -15.92 10.67
CA TRP A 358 -2.96 -16.48 12.03
C TRP A 358 -4.38 -16.84 12.50
N LEU A 359 -5.11 -17.56 11.65
CA LEU A 359 -6.53 -17.84 11.83
C LEU A 359 -6.74 -18.69 13.09
N TYR A 360 -7.60 -18.26 14.02
CA TYR A 360 -7.90 -19.04 15.23
C TYR A 360 -9.40 -19.34 15.43
N ARG A 361 -10.28 -18.64 14.70
CA ARG A 361 -11.72 -18.91 14.70
C ARG A 361 -12.38 -18.51 13.38
N ILE A 362 -13.38 -19.28 12.98
CA ILE A 362 -14.32 -18.98 11.91
C ILE A 362 -15.74 -19.04 12.49
N LYS A 363 -16.51 -17.97 12.36
CA LYS A 363 -17.89 -17.92 12.87
C LYS A 363 -18.87 -17.70 11.71
N ALA A 364 -19.82 -18.60 11.54
CA ALA A 364 -20.93 -18.39 10.62
C ALA A 364 -21.94 -17.41 11.23
N ILE A 365 -22.25 -16.33 10.51
CA ILE A 365 -23.09 -15.22 10.97
C ILE A 365 -24.09 -14.80 9.89
N GLU A 366 -25.14 -14.08 10.31
CA GLU A 366 -26.24 -13.66 9.42
C GLU A 366 -25.90 -12.41 8.59
N LEU A 367 -25.15 -11.46 9.15
CA LEU A 367 -24.84 -10.18 8.54
C LEU A 367 -23.32 -10.03 8.33
N PRO A 368 -22.87 -9.11 7.47
CA PRO A 368 -21.45 -8.77 7.39
C PRO A 368 -20.88 -8.39 8.75
N SER A 369 -19.61 -8.73 8.99
CA SER A 369 -18.91 -8.39 10.23
C SER A 369 -19.02 -6.91 10.55
N ARG A 370 -19.21 -6.61 11.83
CA ARG A 370 -19.23 -5.25 12.37
C ARG A 370 -17.87 -4.84 12.95
N ALA A 371 -16.86 -5.70 12.87
CA ALA A 371 -15.50 -5.37 13.30
C ALA A 371 -14.96 -4.15 12.52
N PRO A 372 -14.21 -3.24 13.18
CA PRO A 372 -13.88 -1.93 12.61
C PRO A 372 -13.17 -1.98 11.26
N VAL A 373 -12.25 -2.94 11.09
CA VAL A 373 -11.55 -3.19 9.83
C VAL A 373 -12.53 -3.33 8.64
N GLN A 374 -13.68 -3.98 8.83
CA GLN A 374 -14.68 -4.13 7.78
C GLN A 374 -15.74 -3.03 7.77
N SER A 375 -16.18 -2.56 8.94
CA SER A 375 -17.33 -1.66 9.06
C SER A 375 -16.96 -0.17 9.08
N GLN A 376 -15.68 0.17 9.31
CA GLN A 376 -15.21 1.54 9.51
C GLN A 376 -14.05 1.94 8.61
N GLU A 377 -13.15 1.02 8.27
CA GLU A 377 -11.92 1.34 7.53
C GLU A 377 -12.03 1.08 6.02
N TYR A 378 -11.91 -0.18 5.57
CA TYR A 378 -11.80 -0.59 4.16
C TYR A 378 -13.10 -0.34 3.36
N LEU A 379 -13.41 0.94 3.19
CA LEU A 379 -14.59 1.54 2.61
C LEU A 379 -14.17 2.43 1.44
N TYR A 380 -14.92 2.37 0.35
CA TYR A 380 -14.72 3.22 -0.82
C TYR A 380 -15.77 4.33 -0.82
N PHE A 381 -15.32 5.57 -0.66
CA PHE A 381 -16.18 6.75 -0.55
C PHE A 381 -16.33 7.48 -1.90
N PRO A 382 -17.46 8.19 -2.12
CA PRO A 382 -17.57 9.14 -3.24
C PRO A 382 -16.70 10.38 -3.02
N GLN A 383 -16.43 11.11 -4.10
CA GLN A 383 -15.48 12.24 -4.13
C GLN A 383 -15.92 13.48 -3.33
N GLN A 384 -17.18 13.53 -2.87
CA GLN A 384 -17.70 14.63 -2.03
C GLN A 384 -17.58 14.36 -0.52
N VAL A 385 -17.15 13.17 -0.13
CA VAL A 385 -16.97 12.79 1.27
C VAL A 385 -15.53 13.03 1.70
N ALA A 386 -15.33 13.64 2.87
CA ALA A 386 -14.05 13.96 3.49
C ALA A 386 -14.20 14.12 5.02
N LYS A 387 -13.12 14.57 5.70
CA LYS A 387 -13.01 14.68 7.17
C LYS A 387 -14.25 15.20 7.90
N HIS A 388 -14.90 16.25 7.39
CA HIS A 388 -15.97 16.96 8.11
C HIS A 388 -17.39 16.47 7.82
N ASN A 389 -17.59 15.65 6.78
CA ASN A 389 -18.92 15.16 6.40
C ASN A 389 -19.02 13.64 6.25
N PHE A 390 -17.93 12.89 6.45
CA PHE A 390 -17.96 11.44 6.28
C PHE A 390 -18.86 10.74 7.29
N LYS A 391 -19.64 9.78 6.80
CA LYS A 391 -20.31 8.77 7.60
C LYS A 391 -19.90 7.41 7.08
N LEU A 392 -19.77 6.44 7.99
CA LEU A 392 -19.41 5.06 7.62
C LEU A 392 -20.37 4.46 6.58
N THR A 393 -21.64 4.88 6.60
CA THR A 393 -22.69 4.44 5.67
C THR A 393 -22.54 5.00 4.26
N ASP A 394 -21.72 6.05 4.07
CA ASP A 394 -21.45 6.62 2.74
C ASP A 394 -20.43 5.77 1.96
N GLY A 395 -19.72 4.88 2.65
CA GLY A 395 -18.67 4.04 2.11
C GLY A 395 -19.18 2.66 1.69
N ILE A 396 -18.68 2.16 0.57
CA ILE A 396 -18.93 0.78 0.11
C ILE A 396 -17.82 -0.12 0.63
N GLN A 397 -18.18 -1.22 1.33
CA GLN A 397 -17.20 -2.20 1.78
C GLN A 397 -16.43 -2.80 0.61
N ILE A 398 -15.12 -2.60 0.59
CA ILE A 398 -14.29 -3.05 -0.52
C ILE A 398 -14.13 -4.56 -0.43
N GLN A 399 -14.49 -5.27 -1.50
CA GLN A 399 -14.39 -6.73 -1.61
C GLN A 399 -13.44 -7.09 -2.76
N GLU A 400 -13.92 -7.03 -4.00
CA GLU A 400 -13.11 -7.31 -5.19
C GLU A 400 -12.20 -6.13 -5.54
N MET A 401 -11.00 -6.42 -6.04
CA MET A 401 -10.16 -5.39 -6.67
C MET A 401 -10.66 -5.12 -8.11
N PRO A 402 -10.77 -3.85 -8.54
CA PRO A 402 -11.00 -3.53 -9.93
C PRO A 402 -9.74 -3.80 -10.76
N VAL A 403 -9.87 -3.67 -12.08
CA VAL A 403 -8.73 -3.71 -13.00
C VAL A 403 -7.74 -2.60 -12.65
N SER A 404 -6.45 -2.95 -12.62
CA SER A 404 -5.37 -2.01 -12.34
C SER A 404 -4.08 -2.48 -13.01
N SER A 405 -3.17 -1.54 -13.25
CA SER A 405 -1.85 -1.81 -13.78
C SER A 405 -0.85 -0.77 -13.28
N ALA A 406 0.44 -1.08 -13.41
CA ALA A 406 1.51 -0.15 -13.06
C ALA A 406 2.79 -0.43 -13.87
N ILE A 407 3.60 0.62 -14.00
CA ILE A 407 4.90 0.64 -14.69
C ILE A 407 6.00 0.53 -13.63
N MET A 408 6.80 -0.52 -13.72
CA MET A 408 7.94 -0.78 -12.83
C MET A 408 9.26 -0.29 -13.39
N SER A 409 9.34 -0.04 -14.70
CA SER A 409 10.48 0.60 -15.37
C SER A 409 10.00 1.21 -16.70
N PRO A 410 10.49 2.38 -17.11
CA PRO A 410 11.36 3.28 -16.33
C PRO A 410 10.64 3.88 -15.11
N TRP A 411 11.33 4.67 -14.30
CA TRP A 411 10.76 5.37 -13.15
C TRP A 411 10.53 6.84 -13.47
N THR A 412 9.55 7.42 -12.79
CA THR A 412 9.30 8.87 -12.88
C THR A 412 10.58 9.64 -12.54
N LYS A 413 10.83 10.71 -13.29
CA LYS A 413 12.01 11.58 -13.27
C LYS A 413 13.34 10.93 -13.68
N GLN A 414 13.33 9.73 -14.27
CA GLN A 414 14.52 9.19 -14.92
C GLN A 414 14.78 9.83 -16.28
N VAL A 415 16.07 9.93 -16.62
CA VAL A 415 16.55 10.26 -17.96
C VAL A 415 16.70 8.96 -18.73
N VAL A 416 16.08 8.88 -19.91
CA VAL A 416 16.07 7.67 -20.73
C VAL A 416 16.68 8.01 -22.09
N ILE A 417 17.85 7.43 -22.34
CA ILE A 417 18.51 7.48 -23.64
C ILE A 417 18.05 6.27 -24.46
N HIS A 418 17.54 6.50 -25.66
CA HIS A 418 16.99 5.45 -26.52
C HIS A 418 17.22 5.72 -28.01
N ASN A 419 16.88 4.75 -28.86
CA ASN A 419 16.97 4.82 -30.32
C ASN A 419 15.56 4.76 -30.96
N GLY A 420 14.62 5.54 -30.45
CA GLY A 420 13.21 5.53 -30.85
C GLY A 420 12.30 4.50 -30.14
N LEU A 421 12.84 3.67 -29.26
CA LEU A 421 12.08 2.67 -28.48
C LEU A 421 12.47 2.73 -26.99
N ILE A 422 11.49 2.89 -26.09
CA ILE A 422 11.69 2.91 -24.63
C ILE A 422 11.25 1.57 -24.03
N ARG A 423 12.18 0.86 -23.39
CA ARG A 423 11.89 -0.41 -22.73
C ARG A 423 11.10 -0.20 -21.44
N CYS A 424 9.85 -0.63 -21.47
CA CYS A 424 8.92 -0.57 -20.36
C CYS A 424 8.70 -1.97 -19.77
N LYS A 425 8.47 -2.06 -18.46
CA LYS A 425 7.97 -3.28 -17.81
C LYS A 425 6.99 -2.96 -16.70
N GLY A 426 6.11 -3.88 -16.36
CA GLY A 426 5.12 -3.65 -15.33
C GLY A 426 4.27 -4.86 -14.96
N TRP A 427 3.17 -4.59 -14.25
CA TRP A 427 2.15 -5.58 -13.92
C TRP A 427 0.75 -5.07 -14.28
N ALA A 428 -0.17 -6.01 -14.47
CA ALA A 428 -1.60 -5.77 -14.66
C ALA A 428 -2.40 -6.83 -13.87
N TYR A 429 -3.51 -6.45 -13.25
CA TYR A 429 -4.33 -7.34 -12.44
C TYR A 429 -5.82 -6.92 -12.47
N SER A 430 -6.72 -7.89 -12.36
CA SER A 430 -8.15 -7.66 -12.09
C SER A 430 -8.61 -8.67 -11.05
N GLY A 431 -9.40 -8.22 -10.07
CA GLY A 431 -9.96 -9.07 -9.02
C GLY A 431 -11.22 -9.82 -9.49
N GLY A 432 -11.94 -10.41 -8.54
CA GLY A 432 -13.24 -11.07 -8.82
C GLY A 432 -13.20 -12.29 -9.75
N GLY A 433 -12.01 -12.78 -10.11
CA GLY A 433 -11.85 -13.91 -11.02
C GLY A 433 -11.89 -13.55 -12.49
N ARG A 434 -11.78 -12.25 -12.76
CA ARG A 434 -11.43 -11.68 -14.05
C ARG A 434 -9.91 -11.70 -14.20
N TRP A 435 -9.42 -11.64 -15.42
CA TRP A 435 -7.99 -11.61 -15.70
C TRP A 435 -7.63 -10.51 -16.70
N PRO A 436 -6.41 -9.95 -16.63
CA PRO A 436 -5.92 -9.05 -17.65
C PRO A 436 -5.91 -9.73 -19.02
N GLU A 437 -6.72 -9.20 -19.93
CA GLU A 437 -6.84 -9.67 -21.30
C GLU A 437 -5.92 -8.88 -22.23
N ARG A 438 -5.83 -7.55 -22.03
CA ARG A 438 -4.99 -6.67 -22.83
C ARG A 438 -4.31 -5.61 -21.97
N VAL A 439 -3.02 -5.36 -22.20
CA VAL A 439 -2.28 -4.24 -21.61
C VAL A 439 -1.89 -3.30 -22.73
N GLU A 440 -2.07 -2.01 -22.51
CA GLU A 440 -1.77 -0.97 -23.48
C GLU A 440 -0.87 0.09 -22.84
N VAL A 441 0.13 0.55 -23.59
CA VAL A 441 1.10 1.56 -23.14
C VAL A 441 1.11 2.72 -24.14
N SER A 442 1.20 3.94 -23.63
CA SER A 442 1.25 5.19 -24.38
C SER A 442 2.51 5.96 -24.01
N ALA A 443 3.12 6.65 -24.98
CA ALA A 443 4.26 7.57 -24.79
C ALA A 443 3.86 9.05 -24.84
N ASP A 444 2.57 9.36 -25.04
CA ASP A 444 2.07 10.70 -25.34
C ASP A 444 1.04 11.18 -24.31
N GLY A 445 1.02 10.63 -23.10
CA GLY A 445 0.05 11.01 -22.06
C GLY A 445 -1.32 10.33 -22.20
N GLY A 446 -1.43 9.28 -23.02
CA GLY A 446 -2.63 8.46 -23.17
C GLY A 446 -3.51 8.81 -24.38
N PHE A 447 -2.99 9.54 -25.36
CA PHE A 447 -3.71 9.86 -26.60
C PHE A 447 -3.68 8.68 -27.57
N ASN A 448 -2.49 8.11 -27.81
CA ASN A 448 -2.30 6.92 -28.63
C ASN A 448 -1.82 5.73 -27.79
N TRP A 449 -2.32 4.54 -28.11
CA TRP A 449 -2.10 3.33 -27.31
C TRP A 449 -1.51 2.21 -28.15
N TYR A 450 -0.41 1.64 -27.67
CA TYR A 450 0.21 0.45 -28.24
C TYR A 450 -0.15 -0.76 -27.38
N THR A 451 -0.67 -1.81 -28.02
CA THR A 451 -0.96 -3.07 -27.32
C THR A 451 0.34 -3.82 -27.05
N VAL A 452 0.52 -4.28 -25.81
CA VAL A 452 1.61 -5.19 -25.47
C VAL A 452 1.32 -6.55 -26.10
N PRO A 453 2.24 -7.11 -26.93
CA PRO A 453 2.06 -8.43 -27.54
C PRO A 453 1.89 -9.54 -26.52
N GLU A 454 1.14 -10.60 -26.86
CA GLU A 454 0.79 -11.66 -25.91
C GLU A 454 2.02 -12.45 -25.40
N GLU A 455 3.02 -12.64 -26.26
CA GLU A 455 4.30 -13.28 -25.96
C GLU A 455 5.12 -12.51 -24.91
N ASN A 456 4.86 -11.21 -24.77
CA ASN A 456 5.50 -10.34 -23.79
C ASN A 456 4.72 -10.23 -22.46
N LEU A 457 3.62 -10.98 -22.34
CA LEU A 457 2.86 -11.10 -21.11
C LEU A 457 3.16 -12.43 -20.43
N SER A 458 3.25 -12.45 -19.09
CA SER A 458 3.41 -13.71 -18.35
C SER A 458 2.26 -14.68 -18.58
N LYS A 459 2.34 -15.91 -18.07
CA LYS A 459 1.26 -16.90 -18.24
C LYS A 459 -0.10 -16.38 -17.74
N LYS A 460 -1.14 -16.49 -18.58
CA LYS A 460 -2.54 -16.16 -18.24
C LYS A 460 -3.08 -17.14 -17.19
N ARG A 461 -3.59 -16.63 -16.07
CA ARG A 461 -4.25 -17.41 -15.00
C ARG A 461 -5.39 -16.60 -14.39
N ARG A 462 -6.48 -17.27 -14.01
CA ARG A 462 -7.72 -16.63 -13.55
C ARG A 462 -7.58 -15.74 -12.30
N TRP A 463 -6.67 -16.08 -11.39
CA TRP A 463 -6.52 -15.39 -10.09
C TRP A 463 -5.16 -14.72 -9.93
N SER A 464 -4.37 -14.64 -11.00
CA SER A 464 -3.05 -14.03 -10.99
C SER A 464 -3.02 -12.80 -11.87
N TRP A 465 -2.12 -11.89 -11.53
CA TRP A 465 -1.68 -10.81 -12.40
C TRP A 465 -1.05 -11.33 -13.70
N ARG A 466 -0.80 -10.41 -14.62
CA ARG A 466 0.13 -10.58 -15.73
C ARG A 466 1.29 -9.60 -15.51
N THR A 467 2.53 -10.09 -15.47
CA THR A 467 3.69 -9.19 -15.67
C THR A 467 3.89 -8.98 -17.17
N TRP A 468 4.45 -7.84 -17.54
CA TRP A 468 4.59 -7.45 -18.94
C TRP A 468 5.87 -6.69 -19.21
N THR A 469 6.38 -6.80 -20.44
CA THR A 469 7.50 -6.02 -20.98
C THR A 469 7.12 -5.47 -22.35
N PHE A 470 7.59 -4.28 -22.72
CA PHE A 470 7.27 -3.72 -24.03
C PHE A 470 8.30 -2.67 -24.46
N ASP A 471 8.77 -2.75 -25.70
CA ASP A 471 9.61 -1.72 -26.30
C ASP A 471 8.70 -0.68 -26.96
N LEU A 472 8.36 0.36 -26.19
CA LEU A 472 7.40 1.40 -26.54
C LEU A 472 7.96 2.35 -27.59
N PRO A 473 7.32 2.51 -28.77
CA PRO A 473 7.68 3.56 -29.71
C PRO A 473 7.58 4.95 -29.08
N CYS A 474 8.67 5.71 -29.16
CA CYS A 474 8.76 7.08 -28.67
C CYS A 474 9.75 7.84 -29.54
N ASP A 475 9.26 8.81 -30.31
CA ASP A 475 10.12 9.64 -31.18
C ASP A 475 10.46 10.99 -30.55
N VAL A 476 9.57 11.49 -29.69
CA VAL A 476 9.66 12.81 -29.03
C VAL A 476 10.76 12.85 -27.97
N GLU A 477 11.40 14.02 -27.83
CA GLU A 477 12.46 14.29 -26.84
C GLU A 477 11.97 15.27 -25.75
N GLY A 478 12.71 15.34 -24.64
CA GLY A 478 12.35 16.18 -23.49
C GLY A 478 11.43 15.46 -22.49
N TRP A 479 10.64 16.20 -21.72
CA TRP A 479 9.73 15.58 -20.76
C TRP A 479 8.54 14.92 -21.47
N VAL A 480 8.40 13.61 -21.31
CA VAL A 480 7.32 12.81 -21.89
C VAL A 480 6.60 12.04 -20.79
N GLU A 481 5.29 11.85 -20.96
CA GLU A 481 4.46 11.09 -20.03
C GLU A 481 4.13 9.71 -20.61
N ILE A 482 4.60 8.67 -19.93
CA ILE A 482 4.27 7.28 -20.26
C ILE A 482 3.10 6.84 -19.40
N VAL A 483 2.08 6.28 -20.05
CA VAL A 483 0.84 5.84 -19.39
C VAL A 483 0.58 4.37 -19.70
N VAL A 484 0.13 3.61 -18.70
CA VAL A 484 -0.34 2.23 -18.89
C VAL A 484 -1.80 2.08 -18.46
N ARG A 485 -2.54 1.27 -19.23
CA ARG A 485 -3.87 0.77 -18.83
C ARG A 485 -4.03 -0.71 -19.14
N CYS A 486 -4.94 -1.34 -18.42
CA CYS A 486 -5.30 -2.74 -18.58
C CYS A 486 -6.79 -2.87 -18.88
N TRP A 487 -7.13 -3.78 -19.79
CA TRP A 487 -8.47 -4.28 -20.04
C TRP A 487 -8.59 -5.70 -19.51
N ASP A 488 -9.62 -5.96 -18.70
CA ASP A 488 -9.92 -7.33 -18.28
C ASP A 488 -10.86 -8.04 -19.26
N ASN A 489 -11.08 -9.34 -19.05
CA ASN A 489 -11.93 -10.17 -19.89
C ASN A 489 -13.42 -9.80 -19.87
N SER A 490 -13.83 -8.81 -19.07
CA SER A 490 -15.19 -8.28 -19.02
C SER A 490 -15.27 -6.84 -19.56
N LEU A 491 -14.24 -6.41 -20.29
CA LEU A 491 -14.13 -5.08 -20.89
C LEU A 491 -14.07 -3.94 -19.86
N ASN A 492 -13.75 -4.22 -18.59
CA ASN A 492 -13.45 -3.15 -17.65
C ASN A 492 -12.08 -2.56 -17.97
N THR A 493 -11.96 -1.24 -17.83
CA THR A 493 -10.69 -0.52 -17.93
C THR A 493 -10.53 0.49 -16.79
N GLN A 494 -9.39 1.16 -16.78
CA GLN A 494 -8.97 2.06 -15.71
C GLN A 494 -9.44 3.51 -15.97
N PRO A 495 -9.86 4.25 -14.93
CA PRO A 495 -10.05 5.70 -15.05
C PRO A 495 -8.77 6.39 -15.52
N PRO A 496 -8.82 7.44 -16.34
CA PRO A 496 -7.61 8.05 -16.90
C PRO A 496 -6.70 8.70 -15.85
N ASP A 497 -7.28 9.26 -14.78
CA ASP A 497 -6.57 10.15 -13.86
C ASP A 497 -6.88 9.84 -12.39
N VAL A 498 -5.95 10.20 -11.51
CA VAL A 498 -6.06 10.00 -10.06
C VAL A 498 -7.30 10.69 -9.48
N ARG A 499 -7.67 11.88 -9.96
CA ARG A 499 -8.82 12.64 -9.43
C ARG A 499 -10.13 11.88 -9.54
N THR A 500 -10.30 11.13 -10.64
CA THR A 500 -11.49 10.33 -10.93
C THR A 500 -11.58 9.10 -10.02
N ALA A 501 -10.44 8.54 -9.62
CA ALA A 501 -10.37 7.40 -8.69
C ALA A 501 -10.22 7.83 -7.21
N TRP A 502 -10.05 9.13 -6.94
CA TRP A 502 -9.80 9.63 -5.59
C TRP A 502 -10.98 9.36 -4.65
N ASN A 503 -10.68 8.97 -3.42
CA ASN A 503 -11.64 8.85 -2.33
C ASN A 503 -10.95 9.16 -1.01
N TRP A 504 -11.73 9.60 -0.01
CA TRP A 504 -11.20 9.99 1.30
C TRP A 504 -10.33 8.93 1.98
N GLY A 505 -10.69 7.64 1.89
CA GLY A 505 -9.94 6.54 2.50
C GLY A 505 -8.62 6.20 1.79
N LEU A 506 -8.34 6.82 0.63
CA LEU A 506 -7.15 6.58 -0.19
C LEU A 506 -6.92 5.10 -0.50
N HIS A 507 -8.02 4.40 -0.78
CA HIS A 507 -8.02 3.02 -1.20
C HIS A 507 -8.27 2.92 -2.70
N VAL A 508 -7.90 1.79 -3.30
CA VAL A 508 -8.24 1.39 -4.67
C VAL A 508 -7.81 2.45 -5.69
N THR A 509 -6.52 2.80 -5.72
CA THR A 509 -5.95 3.59 -6.83
C THR A 509 -5.96 2.74 -8.10
N SER A 510 -7.04 2.83 -8.87
CA SER A 510 -7.25 2.06 -10.10
C SER A 510 -7.05 2.88 -11.37
N SER A 511 -6.72 4.17 -11.27
CA SER A 511 -6.45 5.02 -12.42
C SER A 511 -5.30 4.49 -13.28
N CYS A 512 -5.23 4.88 -14.57
CA CYS A 512 -4.08 4.64 -15.43
C CYS A 512 -2.82 5.12 -14.70
N HIS A 513 -1.81 4.25 -14.61
CA HIS A 513 -0.56 4.62 -13.97
C HIS A 513 0.28 5.46 -14.94
N ARG A 514 0.80 6.59 -14.46
CA ARG A 514 1.52 7.59 -15.25
C ARG A 514 2.91 7.82 -14.66
N ILE A 515 3.93 7.86 -15.51
CA ILE A 515 5.29 8.28 -15.14
C ILE A 515 5.76 9.36 -16.10
N ASN A 516 6.55 10.31 -15.60
CA ASN A 516 7.18 11.35 -16.42
C ASN A 516 8.66 11.05 -16.54
N ILE A 517 9.20 10.93 -17.76
CA ILE A 517 10.63 10.69 -17.99
C ILE A 517 11.20 11.77 -18.90
N PHE A 518 12.52 11.98 -18.85
CA PHE A 518 13.21 12.84 -19.80
C PHE A 518 13.78 11.98 -20.93
N SER A 519 13.18 12.12 -22.10
CA SER A 519 13.46 11.38 -23.32
C SER A 519 14.64 11.99 -24.09
N VAL A 520 15.62 11.16 -24.44
CA VAL A 520 16.80 11.52 -25.23
C VAL A 520 16.92 10.52 -26.37
N ASN A 521 16.58 10.95 -27.59
CA ASN A 521 16.44 10.07 -28.73
C ASN A 521 17.65 10.18 -29.66
N LYS A 522 18.55 9.20 -29.57
CA LYS A 522 19.78 9.13 -30.37
C LYS A 522 19.54 8.90 -31.87
N LYS A 523 18.30 8.67 -32.32
CA LYS A 523 17.98 8.69 -33.75
C LYS A 523 18.08 10.10 -34.33
N HIS A 524 17.81 11.13 -33.54
CA HIS A 524 17.91 12.52 -34.00
C HIS A 524 19.38 12.95 -34.07
N GLU A 525 19.77 13.46 -35.25
CA GLU A 525 21.16 13.80 -35.54
C GLU A 525 21.72 14.89 -34.62
N ASN A 526 20.91 15.90 -34.29
CA ASN A 526 21.28 16.96 -33.36
C ASN A 526 21.59 16.41 -31.97
N THR A 527 20.74 15.51 -31.46
CA THR A 527 20.94 14.87 -30.15
C THR A 527 22.19 14.01 -30.14
N LYS A 528 22.36 13.17 -31.17
CA LYS A 528 23.56 12.35 -31.30
C LYS A 528 24.83 13.20 -31.34
N THR A 529 24.87 14.23 -32.18
CA THR A 529 26.01 15.15 -32.31
C THR A 529 26.29 15.85 -30.97
N ARG A 530 25.26 16.29 -30.26
CA ARG A 530 25.43 16.93 -28.94
C ARG A 530 26.01 15.96 -27.91
N MET A 531 25.54 14.72 -27.89
CA MET A 531 26.06 13.68 -27.00
C MET A 531 27.52 13.34 -27.31
N ASP A 532 27.86 13.17 -28.59
CA ASP A 532 29.22 12.86 -29.01
C ASP A 532 30.19 13.99 -28.60
N GLU A 533 29.75 15.26 -28.66
CA GLU A 533 30.54 16.41 -28.19
C GLU A 533 30.68 16.45 -26.65
N MET A 534 29.63 16.08 -25.91
CA MET A 534 29.71 15.93 -24.45
C MET A 534 30.72 14.86 -24.07
N ASP A 535 30.67 13.69 -24.71
CA ASP A 535 31.58 12.57 -24.49
C ASP A 535 33.03 12.97 -24.82
N LYS A 536 33.25 13.64 -25.96
CA LYS A 536 34.56 14.16 -26.37
C LYS A 536 35.15 15.16 -25.37
N ARG A 537 34.31 15.97 -24.73
CA ARG A 537 34.71 16.97 -23.71
C ARG A 537 34.74 16.41 -22.29
N GLY A 538 34.39 15.14 -22.09
CA GLY A 538 34.30 14.53 -20.76
C GLY A 538 33.22 15.17 -19.87
N VAL A 539 32.16 15.73 -20.46
CA VAL A 539 31.07 16.37 -19.72
C VAL A 539 30.02 15.31 -19.37
N PRO A 540 29.69 15.11 -18.08
CA PRO A 540 28.70 14.11 -17.68
C PRO A 540 27.30 14.48 -18.17
N PHE A 541 26.46 13.46 -18.40
CA PHE A 541 25.11 13.66 -18.93
C PHE A 541 24.11 14.25 -17.91
N ALA A 542 24.39 14.14 -16.61
CA ALA A 542 23.54 14.60 -15.53
C ALA A 542 24.35 15.40 -14.50
N PRO A 543 23.72 16.37 -13.79
CA PRO A 543 22.28 16.72 -13.81
C PRO A 543 21.85 17.54 -15.04
N LEU A 544 20.64 17.28 -15.55
CA LEU A 544 20.12 17.87 -16.79
C LEU A 544 20.02 19.40 -16.81
N THR A 545 19.76 20.02 -15.66
CA THR A 545 19.46 21.46 -15.58
C THR A 545 20.69 22.32 -15.29
N VAL A 546 21.87 21.70 -15.09
CA VAL A 546 23.11 22.45 -14.91
C VAL A 546 23.63 22.87 -16.29
N PRO A 547 23.98 24.16 -16.50
CA PRO A 547 24.52 24.63 -17.77
C PRO A 547 25.77 23.86 -18.19
N LEU A 548 25.87 23.56 -19.48
CA LEU A 548 27.07 22.96 -20.06
C LEU A 548 28.19 24.01 -20.16
N SER A 549 29.45 23.57 -20.04
CA SER A 549 30.64 24.42 -20.16
C SER A 549 30.94 24.92 -21.58
N PHE A 550 30.04 24.64 -22.53
CA PHE A 550 30.18 24.98 -23.94
C PHE A 550 28.81 25.32 -24.53
N PRO A 551 28.76 26.25 -25.52
CA PRO A 551 27.51 26.80 -26.02
C PRO A 551 26.66 25.73 -26.71
N ALA A 552 25.35 25.95 -26.82
CA ALA A 552 24.41 25.02 -27.47
C ALA A 552 24.69 24.84 -28.97
N GLN A 553 25.22 25.87 -29.62
CA GLN A 553 25.64 25.93 -31.03
C GLN A 553 26.83 26.87 -31.19
N SER A 554 27.50 26.86 -32.34
CA SER A 554 28.56 27.83 -32.64
C SER A 554 27.96 29.20 -33.01
N TRP A 555 28.74 30.27 -32.84
CA TRP A 555 28.33 31.59 -33.33
C TRP A 555 28.28 31.62 -34.87
N ASP A 556 29.16 30.89 -35.57
CA ASP A 556 29.12 30.82 -37.03
C ASP A 556 27.80 30.22 -37.54
N ASP A 557 27.30 29.15 -36.91
CA ASP A 557 26.00 28.55 -37.24
C ASP A 557 24.85 29.52 -36.96
N TYR A 558 24.90 30.25 -35.84
CA TYR A 558 23.90 31.24 -35.46
C TYR A 558 23.84 32.41 -36.46
N GLU A 559 25.01 32.97 -36.82
CA GLU A 559 25.12 34.05 -37.80
C GLU A 559 24.71 33.59 -39.20
N LYS A 560 24.99 32.34 -39.56
CA LYS A 560 24.51 31.76 -40.82
C LYS A 560 22.99 31.69 -40.85
N TYR A 561 22.35 31.22 -39.78
CA TYR A 561 20.89 31.13 -39.69
C TYR A 561 20.23 32.49 -39.96
N TRP A 562 20.67 33.56 -39.29
CA TRP A 562 20.08 34.89 -39.45
C TRP A 562 20.43 35.60 -40.76
N LYS A 563 21.43 35.14 -41.52
CA LYS A 563 21.64 35.60 -42.91
C LYS A 563 20.63 34.98 -43.88
N GLU A 564 20.10 33.81 -43.55
CA GLU A 564 19.22 33.02 -44.41
C GLU A 564 17.73 33.13 -44.01
N HIS A 565 17.43 33.71 -42.86
CA HIS A 565 16.09 33.79 -42.29
C HIS A 565 15.78 35.21 -41.81
N ASP A 566 14.54 35.64 -42.03
CA ASP A 566 14.05 36.94 -41.57
C ASP A 566 14.09 37.05 -40.04
N PRO A 567 14.34 38.26 -39.49
CA PRO A 567 14.21 38.51 -38.06
C PRO A 567 12.77 38.23 -37.59
N ARG A 568 12.58 38.17 -36.26
CA ARG A 568 11.24 37.96 -35.68
C ARG A 568 10.23 39.04 -36.07
N ASP A 569 10.70 40.26 -36.32
CA ASP A 569 9.87 41.40 -36.67
C ASP A 569 9.28 41.22 -38.07
N ALA A 570 7.97 41.41 -38.19
CA ALA A 570 7.31 41.45 -39.48
C ALA A 570 7.46 42.84 -40.10
N GLU A 571 7.59 42.93 -41.42
CA GLU A 571 7.54 44.21 -42.12
C GLU A 571 6.14 44.83 -42.00
N GLU A 572 6.06 46.10 -41.60
CA GLU A 572 4.82 46.89 -41.67
C GLU A 572 4.58 47.30 -43.12
N ASN A 573 3.59 46.68 -43.77
CA ASN A 573 3.00 47.20 -45.00
C ASN A 573 1.89 48.21 -44.70
#